data_AF-A0A7S2AGA2-F1
#
_entry.id   AF-A0A7S2AGA2-F1
#
_cell.length_a   1.000
_cell.length_b   1.000
_cell.length_c   1.000
_cell.angle_alpha   90.00
_cell.angle_beta   90.00
_cell.angle_gamma   90.00
#
_symmetry.space_group_name_H-M   'P 1'
#
loop_
_entity.id
_entity.type
_entity.pdbx_description
1 polymer ?
#
loop_
_entity_poly.entity_id
_entity_poly.type
_entity_poly.pdbx_seq_one_letter_code
_entity_poly.pdbx_strand_id
1 'polypeptide(L)'
;NMFRGLSSPYVEVVVGRYVDNDRQLSVQRNPPKRTCLSTSNVFEECFHFVVSPTDDTIRFAVYDQDVLTSDLVGKCDVNITDDILAAGFPQKKSINLERGDALDAQKSASKNPDHHAGSVIVSFTPGANFPASSLPALRKKDDLALERMQTITGKLRQEAEQSTGRYGAMVTGVSYTAKV
;
A
#
# COMPACT_ATOMS: atom_id res chain seq x y z
N ASN A 1 13.62 7.51 -34.14
CA ASN A 1 13.59 6.65 -32.94
C ASN A 1 14.44 7.25 -31.82
N MET A 2 14.11 8.47 -31.39
CA MET A 2 14.73 9.16 -30.25
C MET A 2 14.05 8.70 -28.97
N PHE A 3 14.84 8.13 -28.05
CA PHE A 3 14.57 7.90 -26.63
C PHE A 3 13.20 7.27 -26.28
N ARG A 4 13.08 5.94 -26.45
CA ARG A 4 12.29 5.17 -25.46
C ARG A 4 13.10 5.19 -24.16
N GLY A 5 12.89 6.22 -23.35
CA GLY A 5 13.49 6.32 -22.02
C GLY A 5 13.19 5.05 -21.23
N LEU A 6 14.17 4.55 -20.49
CA LEU A 6 13.95 3.47 -19.54
C LEU A 6 13.05 4.04 -18.44
N SER A 7 11.76 3.67 -18.48
CA SER A 7 10.82 3.99 -17.41
C SER A 7 11.41 3.53 -16.08
N SER A 8 11.43 4.43 -15.11
CA SER A 8 12.01 4.22 -13.78
C SER A 8 10.94 4.49 -12.74
N PRO A 9 9.92 3.61 -12.63
CA PRO A 9 8.82 3.86 -11.73
C PRO A 9 9.20 3.62 -10.28
N TYR A 10 8.50 4.34 -9.40
CA TYR A 10 8.48 4.08 -7.96
C TYR A 10 7.07 4.29 -7.40
N VAL A 11 6.81 3.66 -6.26
CA VAL A 11 5.57 3.85 -5.50
C VAL A 11 5.86 4.75 -4.33
N GLU A 12 5.12 5.85 -4.21
CA GLU A 12 5.05 6.67 -3.01
C GLU A 12 3.84 6.25 -2.17
N VAL A 13 4.04 6.19 -0.86
CA VAL A 13 3.01 5.86 0.13
C VAL A 13 2.93 6.98 1.15
N VAL A 14 1.73 7.50 1.34
CA VAL A 14 1.42 8.61 2.25
C VAL A 14 0.27 8.21 3.17
N VAL A 15 0.38 8.58 4.45
CA VAL A 15 -0.69 8.38 5.44
C VAL A 15 -1.11 9.74 5.98
N GLY A 16 -2.41 9.99 6.01
CA GLY A 16 -2.94 11.25 6.52
C GLY A 16 -4.45 11.25 6.63
N ARG A 17 -5.01 12.45 6.59
CA ARG A 17 -6.45 12.67 6.63
C ARG A 17 -6.90 13.57 5.51
N TYR A 18 -8.09 13.34 4.98
CA TYR A 18 -8.68 14.29 4.05
C TYR A 18 -9.11 15.58 4.76
N VAL A 19 -8.82 16.72 4.13
CA VAL A 19 -9.27 18.06 4.54
C VAL A 19 -9.89 18.78 3.34
N ASP A 20 -10.61 19.86 3.63
CA ASP A 20 -11.23 20.73 2.63
C ASP A 20 -12.24 20.02 1.72
N ASN A 21 -13.17 19.25 2.31
CA ASN A 21 -14.16 18.44 1.59
C ASN A 21 -13.51 17.42 0.64
N ASP A 22 -12.61 16.61 1.18
CA ASP A 22 -11.94 15.51 0.48
C ASP A 22 -11.04 15.94 -0.70
N ARG A 23 -10.59 17.22 -0.68
CA ARG A 23 -9.76 17.76 -1.76
C ARG A 23 -8.28 17.61 -1.53
N GLN A 24 -7.84 17.72 -0.27
CA GLN A 24 -6.44 17.68 0.08
C GLN A 24 -6.17 16.61 1.11
N LEU A 25 -5.16 15.79 0.87
CA LEU A 25 -4.65 14.86 1.87
C LEU A 25 -3.64 15.60 2.75
N SER A 26 -4.03 15.85 4.00
CA SER A 26 -3.18 16.48 5.00
C SER A 26 -2.33 15.42 5.72
N VAL A 27 -1.01 15.55 5.58
CA VAL A 27 -0.03 14.64 6.18
C VAL A 27 0.47 15.24 7.49
N GLN A 28 0.20 14.58 8.62
CA GLN A 28 0.54 15.15 9.93
C GLN A 28 1.87 14.67 10.49
N ARG A 29 2.08 13.35 10.53
CA ARG A 29 3.18 12.74 11.30
C ARG A 29 4.23 12.02 10.45
N ASN A 30 3.79 11.37 9.38
CA ASN A 30 4.66 10.51 8.61
C ASN A 30 5.12 11.25 7.36
N PRO A 31 6.43 11.45 7.12
CA PRO A 31 6.87 11.91 5.81
C PRO A 31 6.46 10.87 4.74
N PRO A 32 6.19 11.31 3.49
CA PRO A 32 6.02 10.39 2.37
C PRO A 32 7.17 9.39 2.30
N LYS A 33 6.86 8.12 2.07
CA LYS A 33 7.84 7.06 1.87
C LYS A 33 7.75 6.57 0.44
N ARG A 34 8.86 6.16 -0.13
CA ARG A 34 8.89 5.66 -1.51
C ARG A 34 9.69 4.38 -1.62
N THR A 35 9.33 3.57 -2.61
CA THR A 35 10.14 2.44 -3.03
C THR A 35 11.41 2.93 -3.72
N CYS A 36 12.38 2.03 -3.86
CA CYS A 36 13.46 2.15 -4.81
C CYS A 36 12.90 2.15 -6.24
N LEU A 37 13.64 2.78 -7.16
CA LEU A 37 13.35 2.71 -8.58
C LEU A 37 13.54 1.27 -9.06
N SER A 38 12.59 0.77 -9.85
CA SER A 38 12.64 -0.60 -10.35
C SER A 38 12.30 -0.65 -11.84
N THR A 39 13.22 -1.13 -12.65
CA THR A 39 12.98 -1.35 -14.09
C THR A 39 12.13 -2.59 -14.37
N SER A 40 11.94 -3.46 -13.36
CA SER A 40 11.13 -4.68 -13.47
C SER A 40 9.68 -4.48 -13.04
N ASN A 41 9.31 -3.28 -12.56
CA ASN A 41 8.00 -2.98 -11.98
C ASN A 41 7.61 -3.89 -10.81
N VAL A 42 8.60 -4.51 -10.16
CA VAL A 42 8.40 -5.31 -8.95
C VAL A 42 9.03 -4.56 -7.78
N PHE A 43 8.23 -4.35 -6.74
CA PHE A 43 8.60 -3.65 -5.52
C PHE A 43 8.28 -4.55 -4.33
N GLU A 44 9.31 -5.02 -3.63
CA GLU A 44 9.17 -5.87 -2.44
C GLU A 44 9.66 -5.10 -1.22
N GLU A 45 8.91 -4.06 -0.83
CA GLU A 45 9.31 -3.15 0.24
C GLU A 45 8.26 -3.04 1.34
N CYS A 46 8.74 -2.82 2.57
CA CYS A 46 7.91 -2.71 3.76
C CYS A 46 8.02 -1.31 4.37
N PHE A 47 6.87 -0.66 4.55
CA PHE A 47 6.78 0.66 5.15
C PHE A 47 6.09 0.60 6.51
N HIS A 48 6.70 1.25 7.49
CA HIS A 48 6.13 1.39 8.83
C HIS A 48 5.60 2.80 9.04
N PHE A 49 4.33 2.96 9.39
CA PHE A 49 3.72 4.26 9.62
C PHE A 49 3.16 4.36 11.04
N VAL A 50 3.26 5.54 11.64
CA VAL A 50 2.57 5.88 12.88
C VAL A 50 1.21 6.46 12.52
N VAL A 51 0.16 5.64 12.59
CA VAL A 51 -1.21 6.05 12.26
C VAL A 51 -1.85 6.74 13.47
N SER A 52 -2.23 8.01 13.33
CA SER A 52 -3.00 8.76 14.32
C SER A 52 -4.48 8.35 14.30
N PRO A 53 -5.24 8.46 15.40
CA PRO A 53 -6.69 8.27 15.37
C PRO A 53 -7.45 9.20 14.41
N THR A 54 -6.82 10.30 14.01
CA THR A 54 -7.36 11.27 13.04
C THR A 54 -7.00 10.95 11.59
N ASP A 55 -6.06 10.05 11.34
CA ASP A 55 -5.70 9.64 10.00
C ASP A 55 -6.76 8.66 9.48
N ASP A 56 -7.29 8.92 8.29
CA ASP A 56 -8.36 8.13 7.68
C ASP A 56 -7.94 7.45 6.37
N THR A 57 -6.81 7.85 5.78
CA THR A 57 -6.45 7.49 4.41
C THR A 57 -4.98 7.09 4.29
N ILE A 58 -4.74 6.00 3.56
CA ILE A 58 -3.43 5.64 3.01
C ILE A 58 -3.50 5.81 1.49
N ARG A 59 -2.66 6.69 0.94
CA ARG A 59 -2.51 6.89 -0.49
C ARG A 59 -1.32 6.10 -1.02
N PHE A 60 -1.55 5.36 -2.10
CA PHE A 60 -0.50 4.80 -2.94
C PHE A 60 -0.49 5.57 -4.25
N ALA A 61 0.66 6.08 -4.66
CA ALA A 61 0.83 6.80 -5.91
C ALA A 61 2.03 6.24 -6.66
N VAL A 62 1.84 5.85 -7.91
CA VAL A 62 2.93 5.42 -8.79
C VAL A 62 3.36 6.62 -9.61
N TYR A 63 4.65 6.88 -9.57
CA TYR A 63 5.30 7.90 -10.39
C TYR A 63 6.26 7.24 -11.36
N ASP A 64 6.42 7.81 -12.55
CA ASP A 64 7.53 7.51 -13.45
C ASP A 64 8.56 8.64 -13.32
N GLN A 65 9.81 8.29 -13.00
CA GLN A 65 10.87 9.27 -12.85
C GLN A 65 11.60 9.45 -14.18
N ASP A 66 11.39 10.61 -14.79
CA ASP A 66 12.23 11.12 -15.87
C ASP A 66 13.38 12.00 -15.32
N VAL A 67 14.33 12.34 -16.18
CA VAL A 67 15.57 13.05 -15.81
C VAL A 67 15.31 14.36 -15.05
N LEU A 68 14.17 15.02 -15.28
CA LEU A 68 13.87 16.34 -14.73
C LEU A 68 12.54 16.42 -13.95
N THR A 69 11.62 15.49 -14.14
CA THR A 69 10.28 15.51 -13.51
C THR A 69 9.87 14.11 -13.07
N SER A 70 9.03 14.03 -12.04
CA SER A 70 8.34 12.79 -11.66
C SER A 70 6.89 12.96 -12.04
N ASP A 71 6.42 12.13 -12.97
CA ASP A 71 5.08 12.23 -13.51
C ASP A 71 4.19 11.21 -12.79
N LEU A 72 3.05 11.67 -12.27
CA LEU A 72 2.08 10.79 -11.62
C LEU A 72 1.41 9.89 -12.67
N VAL A 73 1.66 8.59 -12.58
CA VAL A 73 1.07 7.58 -13.48
C VAL A 73 -0.34 7.19 -13.01
N GLY A 74 -0.50 7.03 -11.70
CA GLY A 74 -1.80 6.71 -11.10
C GLY A 74 -1.74 6.60 -9.60
N LYS A 75 -2.89 6.62 -8.95
CA LYS A 75 -3.00 6.54 -7.50
C LYS A 75 -4.24 5.79 -7.03
N CYS A 76 -4.22 5.35 -5.79
CA CYS A 76 -5.40 4.87 -5.07
C CYS A 76 -5.34 5.33 -3.62
N ASP A 77 -6.51 5.52 -3.05
CA ASP A 77 -6.69 5.85 -1.64
C ASP A 77 -7.42 4.71 -0.95
N VAL A 78 -6.89 4.30 0.20
CA VAL A 78 -7.41 3.20 1.02
C VAL A 78 -7.91 3.81 2.32
N ASN A 79 -9.19 3.56 2.64
CA ASN A 79 -9.74 4.04 3.90
C ASN A 79 -9.26 3.16 5.05
N ILE A 80 -8.58 3.74 6.04
CA ILE A 80 -7.98 2.99 7.15
C ILE A 80 -9.05 2.23 7.95
N THR A 81 -10.20 2.86 8.17
CA THR A 81 -11.26 2.26 9.00
C THR A 81 -11.99 1.17 8.25
N ASP A 82 -12.41 1.44 7.01
CA ASP A 82 -13.28 0.55 6.25
C ASP A 82 -12.51 -0.54 5.50
N ASP A 83 -11.33 -0.23 4.94
CA ASP A 83 -10.57 -1.17 4.12
C ASP A 83 -9.53 -1.97 4.88
N ILE A 84 -9.09 -1.49 6.05
CA ILE A 84 -8.00 -2.10 6.82
C ILE A 84 -8.51 -2.62 8.17
N LEU A 85 -9.02 -1.74 9.04
CA LEU A 85 -9.47 -2.14 10.37
C LEU A 85 -10.70 -3.05 10.28
N ALA A 86 -11.73 -2.62 9.55
CA ALA A 86 -12.95 -3.39 9.34
C ALA A 86 -12.71 -4.72 8.63
N ALA A 87 -11.68 -4.81 7.78
CA ALA A 87 -11.28 -6.02 7.07
C ALA A 87 -10.24 -6.88 7.84
N GLY A 88 -9.96 -6.55 9.09
CA GLY A 88 -9.10 -7.36 9.95
C GLY A 88 -7.64 -7.43 9.48
N PHE A 89 -7.09 -6.33 8.96
CA PHE A 89 -5.72 -6.24 8.43
C PHE A 89 -5.46 -7.21 7.25
N PRO A 90 -6.06 -6.93 6.08
CA PRO A 90 -6.06 -7.87 4.97
C PRO A 90 -4.64 -8.12 4.43
N GLN A 91 -4.40 -9.35 4.00
CA GLN A 91 -3.13 -9.83 3.46
C GLN A 91 -3.25 -10.04 1.94
N LYS A 92 -2.24 -9.62 1.19
CA LYS A 92 -2.17 -9.74 -0.28
C LYS A 92 -3.41 -9.16 -0.99
N LYS A 93 -3.94 -8.04 -0.47
CA LYS A 93 -5.06 -7.31 -1.10
C LYS A 93 -4.55 -6.64 -2.36
N SER A 94 -5.13 -6.99 -3.51
CA SER A 94 -4.90 -6.27 -4.76
C SER A 94 -5.72 -4.99 -4.77
N ILE A 95 -5.09 -3.86 -5.06
CA ILE A 95 -5.72 -2.56 -5.13
C ILE A 95 -5.41 -1.95 -6.49
N ASN A 96 -6.44 -1.54 -7.20
CA ASN A 96 -6.30 -0.93 -8.51
C ASN A 96 -5.92 0.55 -8.35
N LEU A 97 -4.96 0.98 -9.16
CA LEU A 97 -4.56 2.35 -9.31
C LEU A 97 -5.34 2.98 -10.47
N GLU A 98 -5.78 4.21 -10.28
CA GLU A 98 -6.53 4.95 -11.28
C GLU A 98 -5.66 6.09 -11.85
N ARG A 99 -5.77 6.30 -13.17
CA ARG A 99 -5.17 7.43 -13.89
C ARG A 99 -6.02 8.67 -13.65
N GLY A 100 -5.39 9.75 -13.20
CA GLY A 100 -5.98 11.09 -13.14
C GLY A 100 -5.94 11.76 -11.77
N ASP A 101 -6.34 13.04 -11.78
CA ASP A 101 -6.52 13.82 -10.56
C ASP A 101 -7.76 13.34 -9.82
N ALA A 102 -7.54 12.72 -8.65
CA ALA A 102 -8.51 12.07 -7.75
C ALA A 102 -9.84 12.81 -7.50
N LEU A 103 -9.95 14.09 -7.86
CA LEU A 103 -11.13 14.90 -7.58
C LEU A 103 -12.35 14.53 -8.43
N ASP A 104 -12.16 14.01 -9.64
CA ASP A 104 -13.28 13.61 -10.51
C ASP A 104 -13.50 12.08 -10.56
N ALA A 105 -12.57 11.29 -10.03
CA ALA A 105 -12.55 9.84 -10.21
C ALA A 105 -13.57 9.08 -9.34
N GLN A 106 -13.84 9.51 -8.11
CA GLN A 106 -14.74 8.79 -7.18
C GLN A 106 -16.18 8.65 -7.68
N LYS A 107 -16.65 9.50 -8.59
CA LYS A 107 -18.00 9.40 -9.18
C LYS A 107 -18.05 8.69 -10.53
N SER A 108 -16.90 8.37 -11.14
CA SER A 108 -16.83 7.84 -12.51
C SER A 108 -16.02 6.53 -12.65
N ALA A 109 -15.41 6.05 -11.56
CA ALA A 109 -14.49 4.90 -11.50
C ALA A 109 -14.99 3.55 -12.06
N SER A 110 -16.28 3.39 -12.35
CA SER A 110 -16.85 2.05 -12.58
C SER A 110 -16.87 1.56 -14.03
N LYS A 111 -16.65 2.38 -15.07
CA LYS A 111 -16.95 1.91 -16.44
C LYS A 111 -15.95 2.20 -17.55
N ASN A 112 -14.95 3.04 -17.34
CA ASN A 112 -14.06 3.42 -18.43
C ASN A 112 -12.70 2.69 -18.31
N PRO A 113 -12.41 1.68 -19.15
CA PRO A 113 -11.19 0.86 -19.05
C PRO A 113 -9.90 1.68 -19.22
N ASP A 114 -9.99 2.87 -19.83
CA ASP A 114 -8.85 3.76 -20.05
C ASP A 114 -8.29 4.39 -18.77
N HIS A 115 -9.00 4.29 -17.63
CA HIS A 115 -8.57 4.85 -16.35
C HIS A 115 -7.69 3.90 -15.52
N HIS A 116 -7.48 2.65 -15.94
CA HIS A 116 -6.65 1.73 -15.15
C HIS A 116 -5.15 2.06 -15.31
N ALA A 117 -4.48 2.37 -14.21
CA ALA A 117 -3.04 2.64 -14.18
C ALA A 117 -2.18 1.42 -13.80
N GLY A 118 -2.81 0.36 -13.29
CA GLY A 118 -2.16 -0.84 -12.78
C GLY A 118 -2.74 -1.28 -11.44
N SER A 119 -2.09 -2.23 -10.77
CA SER A 119 -2.49 -2.69 -9.44
C SER A 119 -1.29 -2.85 -8.52
N VAL A 120 -1.49 -2.57 -7.23
CA VAL A 120 -0.53 -2.88 -6.16
C VAL A 120 -1.08 -3.99 -5.28
N ILE A 121 -0.21 -4.92 -4.87
CA ILE A 121 -0.56 -5.98 -3.93
C ILE A 121 0.03 -5.59 -2.58
N VAL A 122 -0.84 -5.40 -1.59
CA VAL A 122 -0.45 -4.90 -0.26
C VAL A 122 -0.92 -5.84 0.84
N SER A 123 -0.16 -5.87 1.93
CA SER A 123 -0.52 -6.54 3.17
C SER A 123 -0.42 -5.54 4.31
N PHE A 124 -1.40 -5.54 5.21
CA PHE A 124 -1.40 -4.65 6.36
C PHE A 124 -1.17 -5.44 7.65
N THR A 125 -0.40 -4.90 8.57
CA THR A 125 -0.13 -5.53 9.86
C THR A 125 -0.26 -4.48 10.95
N PRO A 126 -0.94 -4.78 12.08
CA PRO A 126 -0.99 -3.85 13.20
C PRO A 126 0.43 -3.60 13.74
N GLY A 127 0.72 -2.34 14.07
CA GLY A 127 1.97 -2.00 14.76
C GLY A 127 2.01 -2.54 16.19
N ALA A 128 3.19 -2.53 16.81
CA ALA A 128 3.40 -3.02 18.18
C ALA A 128 2.50 -2.37 19.25
N ASN A 129 2.02 -1.14 18.99
CA ASN A 129 1.17 -0.37 19.90
C ASN A 129 -0.33 -0.53 19.61
N PHE A 130 -0.74 -1.47 18.74
CA PHE A 130 -2.15 -1.69 18.47
C PHE A 130 -2.86 -2.23 19.72
N PRO A 131 -3.98 -1.62 20.16
CA PRO A 131 -4.61 -1.97 21.42
C PRO A 131 -5.15 -3.41 21.41
N ALA A 132 -4.62 -4.25 22.31
CA ALA A 132 -5.06 -5.64 22.45
C ALA A 132 -6.57 -5.77 22.73
N SER A 133 -7.16 -4.77 23.40
CA SER A 133 -8.60 -4.69 23.65
C SER A 133 -9.46 -4.57 22.38
N SER A 134 -8.88 -4.18 21.24
CA SER A 134 -9.58 -4.10 19.95
C SER A 134 -9.60 -5.44 19.20
N LEU A 135 -8.71 -6.38 19.54
CA LEU A 135 -8.64 -7.69 18.87
C LEU A 135 -9.94 -8.51 19.00
N PRO A 136 -10.65 -8.58 20.14
CA PRO A 136 -11.92 -9.30 20.23
C PRO A 136 -13.00 -8.75 19.31
N ALA A 137 -13.06 -7.42 19.14
CA ALA A 137 -14.02 -6.77 18.25
C ALA A 137 -13.72 -7.11 16.78
N LEU A 138 -12.43 -7.15 16.40
CA LEU A 138 -11.99 -7.56 15.08
C LEU A 138 -12.29 -9.03 14.79
N ARG A 139 -12.01 -9.93 15.74
CA ARG A 139 -12.33 -11.37 15.63
C ARG A 139 -13.80 -11.62 15.36
N LYS A 140 -14.69 -10.87 16.03
CA LYS A 140 -16.14 -11.01 15.83
C LYS A 140 -16.57 -10.61 14.41
N LYS A 141 -15.83 -9.72 13.75
CA LYS A 141 -16.16 -9.20 12.42
C LYS A 141 -15.59 -10.08 11.30
N ASP A 142 -14.32 -10.46 11.39
CA ASP A 142 -13.63 -11.28 10.40
C ASP A 142 -12.50 -12.11 11.05
N ASP A 143 -12.88 -13.23 11.67
CA ASP A 143 -11.95 -14.13 12.36
C ASP A 143 -10.92 -14.75 11.40
N LEU A 144 -11.37 -15.05 10.17
CA LEU A 144 -10.55 -15.71 9.16
C LEU A 144 -9.43 -14.80 8.64
N ALA A 145 -9.71 -13.51 8.42
CA ALA A 145 -8.67 -12.54 8.03
C ALA A 145 -7.59 -12.43 9.10
N LEU A 146 -7.99 -12.37 10.37
CA LEU A 146 -7.05 -12.28 11.49
C LEU A 146 -6.21 -13.55 11.64
N GLU A 147 -6.83 -14.74 11.53
CA GLU A 147 -6.11 -16.02 11.57
C GLU A 147 -5.10 -16.13 10.42
N ARG A 148 -5.48 -15.71 9.21
CA ARG A 148 -4.57 -15.66 8.05
C ARG A 148 -3.39 -14.73 8.30
N MET A 149 -3.64 -13.53 8.83
CA MET A 149 -2.59 -12.59 9.20
C MET A 149 -1.63 -13.24 10.21
N GLN A 150 -2.14 -13.81 11.30
CA GLN A 150 -1.32 -14.46 12.32
C GLN A 150 -0.49 -15.62 11.74
N THR A 151 -1.10 -16.44 10.88
CA THR A 151 -0.43 -17.56 10.22
C THR A 151 0.70 -17.07 9.30
N ILE A 152 0.44 -16.05 8.49
CA ILE A 152 1.44 -15.48 7.58
C ILE A 152 2.58 -14.85 8.37
N THR A 153 2.28 -14.02 9.38
CA THR A 153 3.30 -13.41 10.23
C THR A 153 4.14 -14.46 10.97
N GLY A 154 3.51 -15.53 11.46
CA GLY A 154 4.21 -16.65 12.11
C GLY A 154 5.16 -17.37 11.16
N LYS A 155 4.73 -17.66 9.93
CA LYS A 155 5.58 -18.28 8.90
C LYS A 155 6.75 -17.38 8.50
N LEU A 156 6.50 -16.11 8.21
CA LEU A 156 7.56 -15.16 7.83
C LEU A 156 8.60 -15.00 8.94
N ARG A 157 8.16 -14.99 10.20
CA ARG A 157 9.06 -14.96 11.36
C ARG A 157 9.89 -16.23 11.45
N GLN A 158 9.28 -17.41 11.29
CA GLN A 158 9.98 -18.68 11.32
C GLN A 158 11.01 -18.79 10.18
N GLU A 159 10.66 -18.35 8.98
CA GLU A 159 11.56 -18.30 7.82
C GLU A 159 12.74 -17.35 8.07
N ALA A 160 12.48 -16.18 8.66
CA ALA A 160 13.54 -15.23 9.04
C ALA A 160 14.49 -15.81 10.09
N GLU A 161 13.95 -16.50 11.11
CA GLU A 161 14.73 -17.19 12.16
C GLU A 161 15.55 -18.36 11.59
N GLN A 162 15.03 -19.09 10.60
CA GLN A 162 15.77 -20.17 9.92
C GLN A 162 16.84 -19.66 8.94
N SER A 163 16.71 -18.42 8.47
CA SER A 163 17.64 -17.79 7.53
C SER A 163 18.88 -17.18 8.20
N THR A 164 19.09 -17.43 9.51
CA THR A 164 20.25 -16.95 10.28
C THR A 164 21.57 -17.44 9.66
N GLY A 165 22.25 -16.52 8.97
CA GLY A 165 23.48 -16.78 8.21
C GLY A 165 23.68 -15.76 7.08
N ARG A 166 22.61 -15.07 6.66
CA ARG A 166 22.68 -13.91 5.76
C ARG A 166 22.17 -12.67 6.49
N TYR A 167 23.02 -11.67 6.68
CA TYR A 167 22.62 -10.40 7.28
C TYR A 167 21.43 -9.80 6.49
N GLY A 168 20.33 -9.49 7.18
CA GLY A 168 19.33 -8.53 6.69
C GLY A 168 18.21 -9.03 5.78
N ALA A 169 17.88 -10.33 5.76
CA ALA A 169 16.67 -10.77 5.06
C ALA A 169 15.41 -10.35 5.84
N MET A 170 14.88 -9.14 5.56
CA MET A 170 13.47 -8.88 5.81
C MET A 170 12.68 -9.77 4.87
N VAL A 171 12.01 -10.80 5.40
CA VAL A 171 11.14 -11.66 4.60
C VAL A 171 9.87 -10.86 4.29
N THR A 172 9.91 -10.10 3.20
CA THR A 172 8.71 -9.58 2.57
C THR A 172 7.99 -10.75 1.93
N GLY A 173 6.72 -10.96 2.28
CA GLY A 173 5.96 -12.11 1.79
C GLY A 173 5.96 -12.17 0.27
N VAL A 174 6.52 -13.25 -0.28
CA VAL A 174 6.64 -13.46 -1.73
C VAL A 174 5.27 -13.28 -2.40
N SER A 175 5.20 -12.43 -3.43
CA SER A 175 4.04 -12.36 -4.30
C SER A 175 4.43 -12.30 -5.78
N TYR A 176 3.69 -13.09 -6.54
CA TYR A 176 3.89 -13.36 -7.95
C TYR A 176 3.55 -12.14 -8.82
N THR A 177 4.30 -12.01 -9.91
CA THR A 177 4.17 -11.01 -10.96
C THR A 177 2.79 -11.03 -11.61
N ALA A 178 2.11 -9.88 -11.61
CA ALA A 178 1.06 -9.61 -12.58
C ALA A 178 1.73 -9.11 -13.87
N LYS A 179 1.54 -9.84 -14.97
CA LYS A 179 1.88 -9.33 -16.31
C LYS A 179 0.78 -8.37 -16.74
N VAL A 180 1.18 -7.16 -17.14
CA VAL A 180 0.39 -6.25 -17.98
C VAL A 180 0.38 -6.79 -19.40
#